data_AF-A0A166HHZ4-F1
#
_entry.id   AF-A0A166HHZ4-F1
#
_cell.length_a   1.000
_cell.length_b   1.000
_cell.length_c   1.000
_cell.angle_alpha   90.00
_cell.angle_beta   90.00
_cell.angle_gamma   90.00
#
_symmetry.space_group_name_H-M   'P 1'
#
loop_
_entity.id
_entity.type
_entity.pdbx_description
1 polymer ?
#
loop_
_entity_poly.entity_id
_entity_poly.type
_entity_poly.pdbx_seq_one_letter_code
_entity_poly.pdbx_strand_id
1 'polypeptide(L)' 'MRADEAIHLLGFPPNSRPSPSQVKEAYKKLVWETHPDRFPLPQKPQAECRFKLVSEAYTYLLSGVRQEGSATGY' A
#
# COMPACT_ATOMS: atom_id res chain seq x y z
N MET A 1 -8.54 3.21 -9.24
CA MET A 1 -8.23 3.12 -7.80
C MET A 1 -8.37 4.50 -7.18
N ARG A 2 -9.19 4.64 -6.12
CA ARG A 2 -9.26 5.89 -5.33
C ARG A 2 -8.25 5.87 -4.18
N ALA A 3 -7.88 7.06 -3.67
CA ALA A 3 -7.00 7.17 -2.51
C ALA A 3 -7.56 6.41 -1.29
N ASP A 4 -8.88 6.47 -1.07
CA ASP A 4 -9.56 5.78 0.02
C ASP A 4 -9.47 4.24 -0.09
N GLU A 5 -9.56 3.72 -1.32
CA GLU A 5 -9.36 2.29 -1.58
C GLU A 5 -7.90 1.87 -1.37
N ALA A 6 -6.95 2.72 -1.78
CA ALA A 6 -5.52 2.44 -1.62
C ALA A 6 -5.08 2.46 -0.15
N ILE A 7 -5.55 3.43 0.65
CA ILE A 7 -5.29 3.45 2.10
C ILE A 7 -5.93 2.24 2.78
N HIS A 8 -7.16 1.88 2.41
CA HIS A 8 -7.82 0.69 2.96
C HIS A 8 -7.06 -0.61 2.62
N LEU A 9 -6.57 -0.73 1.38
CA LEU A 9 -5.77 -1.88 0.93
C LEU A 9 -4.45 -2.02 1.67
N LEU A 10 -3.85 -0.93 2.16
CA LEU A 10 -2.67 -0.94 3.02
C LEU A 10 -2.99 -1.13 4.51
N GLY A 11 -4.27 -1.24 4.87
CA GLY A 11 -4.72 -1.42 6.25
C GLY A 11 -4.88 -0.12 7.03
N PHE A 12 -5.00 1.02 6.36
CA PHE A 12 -5.29 2.30 6.99
C PHE A 12 -6.80 2.57 7.05
N PRO A 13 -7.26 3.39 8.02
CA PRO A 13 -8.66 3.81 8.09
C PRO A 13 -9.09 4.63 6.86
N PRO A 14 -10.35 4.52 6.41
CA PRO A 14 -10.91 5.44 5.43
C PRO A 14 -10.85 6.87 6.00
N ASN A 15 -10.52 7.85 5.17
CA ASN A 15 -10.19 9.23 5.54
C ASN A 15 -8.85 9.49 6.27
N SER A 16 -8.02 8.47 6.51
CA SER A 16 -6.65 8.73 6.99
C SER A 16 -5.72 9.08 5.85
N ARG A 17 -4.85 10.08 6.04
CA ARG A 17 -3.76 10.40 5.13
C ARG A 17 -2.45 9.88 5.69
N PRO A 18 -2.05 8.63 5.38
CA PRO A 18 -0.79 8.10 5.87
C PRO A 18 0.38 8.84 5.22
N SER A 19 1.37 9.18 6.04
CA SER A 19 2.64 9.73 5.57
C SER A 19 3.41 8.70 4.72
N PRO A 20 4.35 9.11 3.86
CA PRO A 20 5.07 8.16 3.00
C PRO A 20 5.87 7.12 3.81
N SER A 21 6.32 7.49 5.01
CA SER A 21 6.93 6.55 5.97
C SER A 21 5.94 5.48 6.43
N GLN A 22 4.74 5.88 6.85
CA GLN A 22 3.70 4.93 7.26
C GLN A 22 3.27 4.03 6.11
N VAL A 23 3.07 4.58 4.91
CA VAL A 23 2.73 3.82 3.70
C VAL A 23 3.78 2.73 3.43
N LYS A 24 5.07 3.06 3.58
CA LYS A 24 6.17 2.10 3.41
C LYS A 24 6.20 1.03 4.50
N GLU A 25 5.92 1.38 5.76
CA GLU A 25 5.84 0.43 6.87
C GLU A 25 4.67 -0.55 6.71
N ALA A 26 3.48 -0.04 6.38
CA ALA A 26 2.31 -0.85 6.12
C ALA A 26 2.50 -1.76 4.90
N TYR A 27 3.06 -1.23 3.81
CA TYR A 27 3.43 -2.01 2.63
C TYR A 27 4.37 -3.15 3.00
N LYS A 28 5.42 -2.88 3.79
CA LYS A 28 6.38 -3.90 4.21
C LYS A 28 5.72 -5.02 5.02
N LYS A 29 4.78 -4.69 5.91
CA LYS A 29 3.99 -5.67 6.67
C LYS A 29 3.11 -6.51 5.74
N LEU A 30 2.31 -5.86 4.89
CA LEU A 30 1.41 -6.57 3.97
C LEU A 30 2.13 -7.42 2.96
N VAL A 31 3.25 -6.95 2.39
CA VAL A 31 4.08 -7.75 1.48
C VAL A 31 4.59 -9.00 2.18
N TRP A 32 5.01 -8.87 3.45
CA TRP A 32 5.42 -10.03 4.24
C TRP A 32 4.28 -11.00 4.48
N GLU A 33 3.07 -10.50 4.77
CA GLU A 33 1.87 -11.33 4.99
C GLU A 33 1.34 -11.97 3.70
N THR A 34 1.49 -11.30 2.56
CA THR A 34 1.04 -11.74 1.23
C THR A 34 2.15 -12.37 0.39
N HIS A 35 3.33 -12.62 0.98
CA HIS A 35 4.47 -13.11 0.23
C HIS A 35 4.21 -14.53 -0.29
N PRO A 36 4.21 -14.78 -1.61
CA PRO A 36 3.84 -16.09 -2.18
C PRO A 36 4.74 -17.25 -1.75
N ASP A 37 5.92 -16.97 -1.19
CA ASP A 37 6.83 -17.96 -0.61
C ASP A 37 6.33 -18.51 0.74
N ARG A 38 5.48 -17.76 1.46
CA ARG A 38 4.83 -18.23 2.70
C ARG A 38 3.56 -19.03 2.42
N PHE A 39 3.04 -19.00 1.18
CA PHE A 39 1.80 -19.68 0.82
C PHE A 39 2.09 -21.01 0.12
N PRO A 40 1.40 -22.10 0.51
CA PRO A 40 1.47 -23.35 -0.23
C PRO A 40 0.89 -23.16 -1.65
N LEU A 41 1.35 -23.98 -2.61
CA LEU A 41 1.02 -23.92 -4.04
C LEU A 41 -0.44 -23.53 -4.39
N PRO A 42 -1.49 -24.09 -3.75
CA PRO A 42 -2.88 -23.71 -4.08
C PRO A 42 -3.25 -22.26 -3.72
N GLN A 43 -2.56 -21.63 -2.78
CA GLN A 43 -2.83 -20.26 -2.33
C GLN A 43 -1.91 -19.21 -2.99
N LYS A 44 -0.88 -19.65 -3.72
CA LYS A 44 0.03 -18.76 -4.48
C LYS A 44 -0.69 -17.76 -5.39
N PRO A 45 -1.67 -18.15 -6.24
CA PRO A 45 -2.35 -17.18 -7.10
C PRO A 45 -3.14 -16.14 -6.29
N GLN A 46 -3.68 -16.52 -5.13
CA GLN A 46 -4.39 -15.58 -4.26
C GLN A 46 -3.41 -14.58 -3.61
N ALA A 47 -2.26 -15.06 -3.15
CA ALA A 47 -1.18 -14.23 -2.61
C ALA A 47 -0.63 -13.26 -3.67
N GLU A 48 -0.41 -13.74 -4.89
CA GLU A 48 0.07 -12.93 -6.01
C GLU A 48 -0.94 -11.82 -6.40
N CYS A 49 -2.23 -12.15 -6.45
CA CYS A 49 -3.29 -11.14 -6.65
C CYS A 49 -3.29 -10.07 -5.55
N ARG A 50 -3.18 -10.47 -4.27
CA ARG A 50 -3.10 -9.50 -3.17
C ARG A 50 -1.82 -8.66 -3.23
N PHE A 51 -0.68 -9.27 -3.54
CA PHE A 51 0.58 -8.56 -3.70
C PHE A 51 0.51 -7.49 -4.80
N LYS A 52 -0.11 -7.80 -5.95
CA LYS A 52 -0.35 -6.82 -7.02
C LYS A 52 -1.23 -5.66 -6.56
N LEU A 53 -2.33 -5.94 -5.87
CA LEU A 53 -3.22 -4.91 -5.32
C LEU A 53 -2.52 -3.98 -4.32
N VAL A 54 -1.73 -4.55 -3.42
CA VAL A 54 -0.96 -3.81 -2.40
C VAL A 54 0.13 -2.95 -3.06
N SER A 55 0.79 -3.47 -4.09
CA SER A 55 1.81 -2.75 -4.86
C SER A 55 1.22 -1.57 -5.64
N GLU A 56 0.04 -1.74 -6.24
CA GLU A 56 -0.69 -0.67 -6.92
C GLU A 56 -1.11 0.42 -5.93
N ALA A 57 -1.67 0.03 -4.79
CA ALA A 57 -2.05 0.95 -3.71
C ALA A 57 -0.86 1.77 -3.20
N TYR A 58 0.26 1.10 -2.92
CA TYR A 58 1.50 1.75 -2.47
C TYR A 58 1.99 2.77 -3.49
N THR A 59 2.02 2.41 -4.76
CA THR A 59 2.48 3.30 -5.85
C THR A 59 1.56 4.51 -5.99
N TYR A 60 0.24 4.29 -5.90
CA TYR A 60 -0.76 5.36 -5.95
C TYR A 60 -0.61 6.34 -4.78
N LEU A 61 -0.50 5.84 -3.55
CA LEU A 61 -0.33 6.68 -2.37
C LEU A 61 1.01 7.41 -2.37
N LEU A 62 2.10 6.74 -2.74
CA LEU A 62 3.42 7.36 -2.82
C LEU A 62 3.46 8.47 -3.88
N SER A 63 2.78 8.27 -5.02
CA SER A 63 2.63 9.29 -6.05
C SER A 63 1.76 10.47 -5.61
N GLY A 64 0.67 10.21 -4.89
CA GLY A 64 -0.23 11.25 -4.38
C GLY A 64 0.38 12.08 -3.24
N VAL A 65 1.10 11.45 -2.33
CA VAL A 65 1.79 12.10 -1.21
C VAL A 65 2.88 13.07 -1.68
N ARG A 66 3.53 12.78 -2.82
CA ARG A 66 4.54 13.68 -3.41
C ARG A 66 3.98 15.05 -3.83
N GLN A 67 2.66 15.20 -3.98
CA GLN A 67 2.06 16.51 -4.31
C GLN A 67 1.68 17.36 -3.09
N GLU A 68 1.60 16.78 -1.88
CA GLU A 68 1.25 17.52 -0.65
C GLU A 68 2.47 17.96 0.17
N GLY A 69 3.69 17.58 -0.24
CA GLY A 69 4.94 17.92 0.45
C GLY A 69 5.72 19.11 -0.11
N SER A 70 5.18 19.85 -1.09
CA SER A 70 5.91 20.92 -1.79
C SER A 70 5.20 22.27 -1.68
N ALA A 71 4.92 22.72 -0.45
CA ALA A 71 4.41 24.07 -0.22
C ALA A 71 4.75 24.61 1.18
N THR A 72 6.02 24.59 1.60
CA THR A 72 6.49 25.55 2.62
C THR A 72 7.99 25.79 2.48
N GLY A 73 8.33 26.77 1.64
CA GLY A 73 9.62 27.43 1.65
C GLY A 73 9.33 28.92 1.57
N TYR A 74 9.25 29.58 2.73
CA TYR A 74 9.30 31.03 2.89
C TYR A 74 10.61 31.37 3.60
#